data_AF-A0A1Q2KZP6-F1
#
_entry.id   AF-A0A1Q2KZP6-F1
#
_cell.length_a   1.000
_cell.length_b   1.000
_cell.length_c   1.000
_cell.angle_alpha   90.00
_cell.angle_beta   90.00
_cell.angle_gamma   90.00
#
_symmetry.space_group_name_H-M   'P 1'
#
loop_
_entity.id
_entity.type
_entity.pdbx_description
1 polymer ?
#
loop_
_entity_poly.entity_id
_entity_poly.type
_entity_poly.pdbx_seq_one_letter_code
_entity_poly.pdbx_strand_id
1 'polypeptide(L)'
;MKDGEVEQSYPGQAAAGKVEIIPADTPAGAALSEAEALNKALTENKFTDAVLSVQELSYDPEQSSWTIRLIGGMNNEEYSIQVEDGEAGLGQ
;
A
#
# COMPACT_ATOMS: atom_id res chain seq x y z
N MET A 1 43.49 -42.62 -15.11
CA MET A 1 42.06 -42.63 -15.48
C MET A 1 41.44 -41.52 -14.65
N LYS A 2 41.26 -40.34 -15.26
CA LYS A 2 39.95 -39.76 -15.66
C LYS A 2 39.15 -39.29 -14.44
N ASP A 3 38.70 -38.05 -14.28
CA ASP A 3 38.85 -36.76 -14.95
C ASP A 3 38.56 -35.76 -13.82
N GLY A 4 39.27 -34.63 -13.75
CA GLY A 4 38.91 -33.55 -12.83
C GLY A 4 37.66 -32.87 -13.36
N GLU A 5 36.52 -33.12 -12.73
CA GLU A 5 35.29 -32.38 -12.99
C GLU A 5 35.46 -30.96 -12.45
N VAL A 6 35.96 -30.10 -13.33
CA VAL A 6 35.98 -28.66 -13.17
C VAL A 6 34.55 -28.17 -12.91
N GLU A 7 34.37 -27.60 -11.72
CA GLU A 7 33.25 -26.75 -11.33
C GLU A 7 32.96 -25.71 -12.40
N GLN A 8 32.00 -25.95 -13.30
CA GLN A 8 31.32 -24.89 -14.06
C GLN A 8 29.85 -25.25 -14.31
N SER A 9 29.09 -25.30 -13.22
CA SER A 9 27.64 -25.07 -13.30
C SER A 9 27.39 -23.69 -12.72
N TYR A 10 27.24 -22.67 -13.57
CA TYR A 10 26.69 -21.37 -13.19
C TYR A 10 25.22 -21.58 -12.77
N PRO A 11 24.86 -21.55 -11.48
CA PRO A 11 23.48 -21.57 -11.07
C PRO A 11 23.02 -20.11 -11.10
N GLY A 12 22.64 -19.65 -12.28
CA GLY A 12 22.34 -18.24 -12.51
C GLY A 12 21.26 -17.98 -13.55
N GLN A 13 20.61 -19.00 -14.10
CA GLN A 13 19.23 -18.82 -14.54
C GLN A 13 18.34 -19.06 -13.33
N ALA A 14 18.43 -18.16 -12.35
CA ALA A 14 17.34 -17.99 -11.42
C ALA A 14 16.13 -17.65 -12.29
N ALA A 15 15.26 -18.64 -12.48
CA ALA A 15 13.93 -18.43 -13.01
C ALA A 15 13.41 -17.14 -12.38
N ALA A 16 13.05 -16.15 -13.19
CA ALA A 16 12.50 -14.90 -12.70
C ALA A 16 11.44 -15.26 -11.66
N GLY A 17 11.74 -14.99 -10.39
CA GLY A 17 10.87 -15.34 -9.27
C GLY A 17 9.52 -14.73 -9.59
N LYS A 18 8.49 -15.59 -9.62
CA LYS A 18 7.10 -15.22 -9.90
C LYS A 18 6.81 -13.85 -9.27
N VAL A 19 6.63 -12.83 -10.10
CA VAL A 19 6.15 -11.53 -9.64
C VAL A 19 4.67 -11.72 -9.34
N GLU A 20 4.35 -11.92 -8.06
CA GLU A 20 2.97 -11.95 -7.60
C GLU A 20 2.54 -10.50 -7.38
N ILE A 21 1.71 -10.00 -8.30
CA ILE A 21 1.03 -8.73 -8.10
C ILE A 21 -0.05 -9.03 -7.07
N ILE A 22 0.17 -8.64 -5.82
CA ILE A 22 -0.88 -8.62 -4.80
C ILE A 22 -1.89 -7.57 -5.27
N PRO A 23 -3.13 -7.95 -5.63
CA PRO A 23 -4.14 -6.96 -6.01
C PRO A 23 -4.30 -6.02 -4.81
N ALA A 24 -4.28 -4.71 -5.06
CA ALA A 24 -4.62 -3.74 -4.02
C ALA A 24 -6.03 -4.08 -3.53
N ASP A 25 -6.20 -4.22 -2.22
CA ASP A 25 -7.51 -4.51 -1.62
C ASP A 25 -8.37 -3.25 -1.81
N THR A 26 -9.14 -3.22 -2.90
CA THR A 26 -10.25 -2.28 -3.03
C THR A 26 -11.47 -2.95 -2.40
N PRO A 27 -11.88 -2.57 -1.19
CA PRO A 27 -13.04 -3.17 -0.54
C PRO A 27 -14.28 -3.00 -1.42
N ALA A 28 -15.15 -4.02 -1.43
CA ALA A 28 -16.34 -4.01 -2.27
C ALA A 28 -17.24 -2.81 -1.94
N GLY A 29 -17.45 -1.94 -2.93
CA GLY A 29 -18.26 -0.73 -2.80
C GLY A 29 -17.46 0.57 -2.66
N ALA A 30 -16.15 0.49 -2.41
CA ALA A 30 -15.30 1.67 -2.40
C ALA A 30 -14.98 2.14 -3.83
N ALA A 31 -15.04 3.45 -4.04
CA ALA A 31 -14.61 4.11 -5.27
C ALA A 31 -13.09 4.26 -5.34
N LEU A 32 -12.46 4.54 -4.19
CA LEU A 32 -11.02 4.62 -4.05
C LEU A 32 -10.47 3.26 -3.64
N SER A 33 -9.27 2.93 -4.12
CA SER A 33 -8.44 1.87 -3.55
C SER A 33 -7.81 2.35 -2.24
N GLU A 34 -7.37 1.42 -1.38
CA GLU A 34 -6.59 1.74 -0.17
C GLU A 34 -5.46 2.74 -0.42
N ALA A 35 -4.68 2.52 -1.48
CA ALA A 35 -3.56 3.38 -1.86
C ALA A 35 -4.00 4.80 -2.28
N GLU A 36 -5.17 4.92 -2.93
CA GLU A 36 -5.72 6.21 -3.36
C GLU A 36 -6.26 7.00 -2.18
N ALA A 37 -6.99 6.34 -1.27
CA ALA A 37 -7.47 6.93 -0.03
C ALA A 37 -6.30 7.42 0.84
N LEU A 38 -5.25 6.60 0.99
CA LEU A 38 -4.04 6.98 1.71
C LEU A 38 -3.32 8.15 1.03
N ASN A 39 -3.17 8.13 -0.30
CA ASN A 39 -2.54 9.23 -1.02
C ASN A 39 -3.29 10.55 -0.83
N LYS A 40 -4.62 10.50 -0.90
CA LYS A 40 -5.49 11.65 -0.65
C LYS A 40 -5.31 12.18 0.78
N ALA A 41 -5.31 11.32 1.79
CA ALA A 41 -5.04 11.72 3.17
C ALA A 41 -3.66 12.39 3.33
N LEU A 42 -2.62 11.84 2.71
CA LEU A 42 -1.26 12.38 2.82
C LEU A 42 -1.07 13.72 2.09
N THR A 43 -1.82 13.97 1.02
CA THR A 43 -1.68 15.18 0.20
C THR A 43 -2.53 16.34 0.69
N GLU A 44 -3.73 16.06 1.21
CA GLU A 44 -4.67 17.08 1.69
C GLU A 44 -4.34 17.58 3.10
N ASN A 45 -3.54 16.82 3.87
CA ASN A 45 -3.19 17.16 5.25
C ASN A 45 -1.73 17.61 5.39
N LYS A 46 -1.44 18.32 6.48
CA LYS A 46 -0.08 18.69 6.88
C LYS A 46 0.31 17.92 8.12
N PHE A 47 1.50 17.34 8.09
CA PHE A 47 2.07 16.57 9.18
C PHE A 47 3.31 17.27 9.70
N THR A 48 3.54 17.16 11.00
CA THR A 48 4.75 17.71 11.63
C THR A 48 5.93 16.77 11.48
N ASP A 49 5.66 15.45 11.40
CA ASP A 49 6.67 14.42 11.18
C ASP A 49 6.97 14.19 9.70
N ALA A 50 8.23 13.93 9.38
CA ALA A 50 8.68 13.63 8.02
C ALA A 50 8.45 12.16 7.65
N VAL A 51 8.29 11.29 8.65
CA VAL A 51 8.07 9.86 8.48
C VAL A 51 6.80 9.47 9.21
N LEU A 52 5.84 8.90 8.47
CA LEU A 52 4.57 8.45 9.02
C LEU A 52 4.47 6.93 8.88
N SER A 53 3.92 6.28 9.90
CA SER A 53 3.56 4.86 9.86
C SER A 53 2.04 4.74 9.88
N VAL A 54 1.49 3.88 9.02
CA VAL A 54 0.05 3.58 9.00
C VAL A 54 -0.27 2.61 10.14
N GLN A 55 -1.18 3.01 11.02
CA GLN A 55 -1.74 2.15 12.08
C GLN A 55 -3.07 1.52 11.66
N GLU A 56 -3.89 2.24 10.88
CA GLU A 56 -5.15 1.74 10.36
C GLU A 56 -5.45 2.39 9.01
N LEU A 57 -6.03 1.59 8.13
CA LEU A 57 -6.62 2.00 6.87
C LEU A 57 -7.87 1.12 6.69
N SER A 58 -9.05 1.69 6.89
CA SER A 58 -10.32 0.93 6.85
C SER A 58 -11.39 1.71 6.13
N TYR A 59 -12.11 1.04 5.24
CA TYR A 59 -13.29 1.59 4.58
C TYR A 59 -14.55 1.35 5.41
N ASP A 60 -15.36 2.40 5.57
CA ASP A 60 -16.69 2.36 6.15
C ASP A 60 -17.72 2.49 5.02
N PRO A 61 -18.42 1.40 4.65
CA PRO A 61 -19.41 1.41 3.58
C PRO A 61 -20.74 2.09 3.98
N GLU A 62 -21.02 2.27 5.28
CA GLU A 62 -22.22 2.96 5.73
C GLU A 62 -22.07 4.48 5.56
N GLN A 63 -20.85 4.99 5.75
CA GLN A 63 -20.51 6.40 5.65
C GLN A 63 -19.82 6.77 4.32
N SER A 64 -19.60 5.80 3.43
CA SER A 64 -18.81 5.96 2.20
C SER A 64 -17.51 6.75 2.46
N SER A 65 -16.74 6.30 3.45
CA SER A 65 -15.54 7.03 3.86
C SER A 65 -14.45 6.10 4.34
N TRP A 66 -13.22 6.56 4.21
CA TRP A 66 -12.01 5.89 4.68
C TRP A 66 -11.59 6.49 6.01
N THR A 67 -11.33 5.62 6.99
CA THR A 67 -10.67 5.97 8.25
C THR A 67 -9.20 5.61 8.15
N ILE A 68 -8.34 6.59 8.39
CA ILE A 68 -6.89 6.47 8.26
C ILE A 68 -6.25 6.95 9.55
N ARG A 69 -5.57 6.04 10.26
CA ARG A 69 -4.78 6.38 11.44
C ARG A 69 -3.30 6.30 11.13
N LEU A 70 -2.58 7.39 11.38
CA LEU A 70 -1.14 7.50 11.18
C LEU A 70 -0.46 7.83 12.51
N ILE A 71 0.78 7.38 12.67
CA ILE A 71 1.65 7.77 13.77
C ILE A 71 2.97 8.32 13.23
N GLY A 72 3.42 9.45 13.77
CA GLY A 72 4.72 10.05 13.46
C GLY A 72 5.87 9.18 13.98
N GLY A 73 6.86 8.92 13.12
CA GLY A 73 7.98 8.04 13.45
C GLY A 73 9.01 8.66 14.39
N MET A 74 9.06 9.99 14.50
CA MET A 74 10.00 10.70 15.38
C MET A 74 9.32 11.25 16.63
N ASN A 75 8.11 11.77 16.50
CA ASN A 75 7.38 12.42 17.60
C ASN A 75 6.26 11.57 18.22
N ASN A 76 5.92 10.41 17.64
CA ASN A 76 4.78 9.58 18.03
C ASN A 76 3.44 10.34 18.06
N GLU A 77 3.32 11.42 17.27
CA GLU A 77 2.06 12.16 17.13
C GLU A 77 1.07 11.32 16.33
N GLU A 78 -0.16 11.20 16.84
CA GLU A 78 -1.22 10.43 16.21
C GLU A 78 -2.12 11.32 15.37
N TYR A 79 -2.41 10.89 14.14
CA TYR A 79 -3.33 11.55 13.23
C TYR A 79 -4.47 10.60 12.90
N SER A 80 -5.70 11.07 13.04
CA SER A 80 -6.90 10.37 12.60
C SER A 80 -7.57 11.20 11.52
N ILE A 81 -7.64 10.65 10.31
CA ILE A 81 -8.12 11.34 9.12
C ILE A 81 -9.30 10.56 8.56
N GLN A 82 -10.39 11.28 8.28
CA GLN A 82 -11.48 10.75 7.46
C GLN A 82 -11.34 11.29 6.04
N VAL A 83 -11.40 10.39 5.07
CA VAL A 83 -11.38 10.73 3.64
C VAL A 83 -12.70 10.27 3.04
N GLU A 84 -13.49 11.21 2.51
CA GLU A 84 -14.68 10.87 1.74
C GLU A 84 -14.30 10.08 0.47
N ASP A 85 -14.92 8.92 0.34
CA ASP A 85 -14.89 8.06 -0.84
C ASP A 85 -15.95 8.62 -1.79
N GLY A 86 -15.52 9.56 -2.66
CA GLY A 86 -16.41 10.21 -3.60
C GLY A 86 -17.17 9.19 -4.45
N GLU A 87 -18.37 9.54 -4.94
CA GLU A 87 -19.16 8.62 -5.76
C GLU A 87 -18.30 8.01 -6.87
N ALA A 88 -18.24 6.68 -6.93
CA ALA A 88 -17.63 5.96 -8.04
C ALA A 88 -18.21 6.55 -9.33
N GLY A 89 -17.38 7.31 -10.06
CA GLY A 89 -17.83 8.06 -11.22
C GLY A 89 -18.56 7.12 -12.17
N LEU A 90 -19.89 7.25 -12.23
CA LEU A 90 -20.65 6.79 -13.37
C LEU A 90 -20.13 7.61 -14.55
N GLY A 91 -19.33 6.95 -15.39
CA GLY A 91 -18.73 7.55 -16.57
C GLY A 91 -19.77 8.32 -17.39
N GLN A 92 -19.35 9.49 -17.87
CA GLN A 92 -19.94 10.14 -19.03
C GLN A 92 -19.00 9.98 -20.22
#